data_AF-A0ABD5QTB8-F1
#
_entry.id   AF-A0ABD5QTB8-F1
#
_cell.length_a   1.000
_cell.length_b   1.000
_cell.length_c   1.000
_cell.angle_alpha   90.00
_cell.angle_beta   90.00
_cell.angle_gamma   90.00
#
_symmetry.space_group_name_H-M   'P 1'
#
loop_
_entity.id
_entity.type
_entity.pdbx_description
1 polymer ?
#
loop_
_entity_poly.entity_id
_entity_poly.type
_entity_poly.pdbx_seq_one_letter_code
_entity_poly.pdbx_strand_id
1 'polypeptide(L)'
;MSVVVAVKPSARKRNAKVGRLVFEDGSRHAFESRAAAERWADDLSTGDGHVWVAAAHPRDGDVADLYLVSRATNAKLEAAYDKRRRRLRGDADREQASLGNPL
;
A
#
# COMPACT_ATOMS: atom_id res chain seq x y z
N MET A 1 -0.42 -5.98 -20.54
CA MET A 1 -0.38 -4.66 -19.89
C MET A 1 0.35 -4.85 -18.58
N SER A 2 1.48 -4.16 -18.42
CA SER A 2 2.26 -4.22 -17.17
C SER A 2 1.47 -3.61 -16.03
N VAL A 3 1.69 -4.12 -14.82
CA VAL A 3 1.06 -3.62 -13.59
C VAL A 3 2.12 -3.43 -12.51
N VAL A 4 1.95 -2.41 -11.68
CA VAL A 4 2.78 -2.14 -10.51
C VAL A 4 2.02 -2.55 -9.25
N VAL A 5 2.65 -3.40 -8.44
CA VAL A 5 2.12 -3.83 -7.15
C VAL A 5 2.87 -3.12 -6.03
N ALA A 6 2.16 -2.42 -5.16
CA ALA A 6 2.73 -1.87 -3.93
C ALA A 6 2.41 -2.77 -2.72
N VAL A 7 3.42 -3.03 -1.89
CA VAL A 7 3.29 -3.88 -0.70
C VAL A 7 2.81 -3.08 0.49
N LYS A 8 1.60 -3.37 0.99
CA LYS A 8 1.06 -2.70 2.19
C LYS A 8 1.80 -3.17 3.47
N PRO A 9 1.89 -2.32 4.51
CA PRO A 9 2.45 -2.70 5.81
C PRO A 9 1.77 -3.93 6.46
N SER A 10 0.47 -4.14 6.19
CA SER A 10 -0.27 -5.30 6.68
C SER A 10 0.30 -6.63 6.16
N ALA A 11 0.70 -6.68 4.89
CA ALA A 11 1.33 -7.86 4.31
C ALA A 11 2.68 -8.15 4.97
N ARG A 12 3.55 -7.13 5.08
CA ARG A 12 4.87 -7.24 5.73
C ARG A 12 4.83 -7.72 7.18
N LYS A 13 3.87 -7.23 7.95
CA LYS A 13 3.75 -7.58 9.38
C LYS A 13 3.25 -9.00 9.60
N ARG A 14 2.51 -9.56 8.63
CA ARG A 14 1.87 -10.88 8.74
C ARG A 14 2.70 -11.98 8.10
N ASN A 15 3.53 -11.63 7.13
CA ASN A 15 4.30 -12.55 6.32
C ASN A 15 5.78 -12.17 6.31
N ALA A 16 6.61 -12.99 6.96
CA ALA A 16 8.04 -12.71 7.13
C ALA A 16 8.78 -12.73 5.78
N LYS A 17 8.38 -13.61 4.86
CA LYS A 17 8.88 -13.65 3.47
C LYS A 17 8.60 -12.33 2.75
N VAL A 18 7.40 -11.76 2.91
CA VAL A 18 7.07 -10.42 2.38
C VAL A 18 7.87 -9.31 3.07
N GLY A 19 8.08 -9.42 4.38
CA GLY A 19 8.94 -8.49 5.12
C GLY A 19 10.37 -8.45 4.58
N ARG A 20 10.94 -9.63 4.35
CA ARG A 20 12.28 -9.81 3.77
C ARG A 20 12.35 -9.29 2.34
N LEU A 21 11.37 -9.66 1.51
CA LEU A 21 11.27 -9.20 0.14
C LEU A 21 11.31 -7.66 0.06
N VAL A 22 10.56 -6.98 0.92
CA VAL A 22 10.57 -5.50 0.92
C VAL A 22 11.89 -4.92 1.42
N PHE A 23 12.59 -5.61 2.31
CA PHE A 23 13.90 -5.18 2.76
C PHE A 23 14.96 -5.32 1.66
N GLU A 24 14.89 -6.38 0.85
CA GLU A 24 15.86 -6.68 -0.21
C GLU A 24 15.55 -5.92 -1.51
N ASP A 25 14.30 -5.94 -1.96
CA ASP A 25 13.89 -5.48 -3.30
C ASP A 25 13.01 -4.21 -3.27
N GLY A 26 12.70 -3.71 -2.07
CA GLY A 26 11.84 -2.54 -1.89
C GLY A 26 10.34 -2.86 -1.90
N SER A 27 9.50 -1.84 -1.70
CA SER A 27 8.05 -2.02 -1.45
C SER A 27 7.17 -1.98 -2.70
N ARG A 28 7.77 -1.95 -3.89
CA ARG A 28 7.06 -1.84 -5.17
C ARG A 28 7.67 -2.80 -6.18
N HIS A 29 6.83 -3.59 -6.83
CA HIS A 29 7.26 -4.58 -7.81
C HIS A 29 6.45 -4.43 -9.09
N ALA A 30 7.14 -4.38 -10.22
CA ALA A 30 6.51 -4.32 -11.53
C ALA A 30 6.36 -5.74 -12.10
N PHE A 31 5.21 -6.02 -12.69
CA PHE A 31 4.89 -7.29 -13.32
C PHE A 31 4.43 -7.06 -14.75
N GLU A 32 4.69 -8.04 -15.62
CA GLU A 32 4.24 -8.04 -17.02
C GLU A 32 2.70 -8.10 -17.16
N SER A 33 2.02 -8.63 -16.14
CA SER A 33 0.58 -8.81 -16.13
C SER A 33 0.05 -8.97 -14.70
N ARG A 34 -1.26 -8.74 -14.55
CA ARG A 34 -1.98 -9.05 -13.31
C ARG A 34 -1.88 -10.52 -12.91
N ALA A 35 -1.95 -11.43 -13.88
CA ALA A 35 -1.82 -12.87 -13.60
C ALA A 35 -0.42 -13.22 -13.04
N ALA A 36 0.63 -12.55 -13.50
CA ALA A 36 1.97 -12.71 -12.93
C ALA A 36 2.04 -12.19 -11.48
N ALA A 37 1.40 -11.04 -11.21
CA ALA A 37 1.29 -10.51 -9.85
C ALA A 37 0.49 -11.42 -8.91
N GLU A 38 -0.58 -12.06 -9.40
CA GLU A 38 -1.39 -13.01 -8.64
C GLU A 38 -0.58 -14.27 -8.30
N ARG A 39 0.12 -14.86 -9.27
CA ARG A 39 1.02 -16.00 -9.03
C ARG A 39 2.10 -15.67 -7.99
N TRP A 40 2.71 -14.50 -8.11
CA TRP A 40 3.69 -14.03 -7.13
C TRP A 40 3.10 -13.93 -5.71
N ALA A 41 1.86 -13.48 -5.56
CA ALA A 41 1.20 -13.45 -4.25
C ALA A 41 0.87 -14.85 -3.71
N ASP A 42 0.51 -15.79 -4.57
CA ASP A 42 0.29 -17.19 -4.19
C ASP A 42 1.59 -17.84 -3.71
N ASP A 43 2.71 -17.60 -4.40
CA ASP A 43 4.04 -18.08 -3.99
C ASP A 43 4.50 -17.47 -2.66
N LEU A 44 4.05 -16.25 -2.34
CA LEU A 44 4.31 -15.60 -1.06
C LEU A 44 3.39 -16.13 0.05
N SER A 45 2.17 -16.54 -0.29
CA SER A 45 1.19 -17.08 0.65
C SER A 45 1.57 -18.43 1.26
N THR A 46 2.55 -19.13 0.71
CA THR A 46 3.00 -20.40 1.25
C THR A 46 3.80 -20.19 2.55
N GLY A 47 3.34 -20.80 3.65
CA GLY A 47 4.02 -20.80 4.94
C GLY A 47 3.60 -19.66 5.86
N ASP A 48 4.09 -18.44 5.61
CA ASP A 48 4.01 -17.33 6.56
C ASP A 48 2.80 -16.43 6.33
N GLY A 49 1.58 -16.92 6.54
CA GLY A 49 0.38 -16.09 6.51
C GLY A 49 -0.05 -15.66 5.10
N HIS A 50 -1.35 -15.81 4.85
CA HIS A 50 -1.93 -15.60 3.53
C HIS A 50 -1.91 -14.13 3.10
N VAL A 51 -1.46 -13.90 1.86
CA VAL A 51 -1.42 -12.61 1.17
C VAL A 51 -2.04 -12.72 -0.22
N TRP A 52 -2.63 -11.63 -0.72
CA TRP A 52 -3.17 -11.59 -2.08
C TRP A 52 -3.04 -10.20 -2.68
N VAL A 53 -3.14 -10.11 -4.00
CA VAL A 53 -3.22 -8.83 -4.70
C VAL A 53 -4.67 -8.33 -4.78
N ALA A 54 -4.86 -7.08 -4.43
CA ALA A 54 -6.12 -6.36 -4.56
C ALA A 54 -5.95 -5.21 -5.56
N ALA A 55 -6.99 -4.91 -6.33
CA ALA A 55 -6.95 -3.74 -7.21
C ALA A 55 -6.81 -2.45 -6.41
N ALA A 56 -5.96 -1.53 -6.87
CA ALA A 56 -5.90 -0.20 -6.30
C ALA A 56 -7.23 0.54 -6.56
N HIS A 57 -7.67 1.33 -5.59
CA HIS A 57 -8.88 2.12 -5.79
C HIS A 57 -8.56 3.27 -6.75
N PRO A 58 -9.41 3.63 -7.73
CA PRO A 58 -9.15 4.74 -8.67
C PRO A 58 -8.98 6.14 -8.03
N ARG A 59 -9.15 6.24 -6.71
CA ARG A 59 -8.97 7.47 -5.90
C ARG A 59 -7.73 7.39 -5.00
N ASP A 60 -7.02 6.26 -5.04
CA ASP A 60 -5.66 6.19 -4.58
C ASP A 60 -4.80 6.89 -5.63
N GLY A 61 -4.36 8.11 -5.33
CA GLY A 61 -3.41 8.85 -6.18
C GLY A 61 -2.00 8.27 -6.10
N ASP A 62 -1.89 6.96 -5.91
CA ASP A 62 -0.64 6.23 -5.92
C ASP A 62 -0.42 5.69 -7.34
N VAL A 63 0.84 5.49 -7.70
CA VAL A 63 1.24 4.99 -9.02
C VAL A 63 1.09 3.46 -9.14
N ALA A 64 0.53 2.82 -8.11
CA ALA A 64 0.36 1.37 -8.06
C ALA A 64 -1.00 0.97 -8.63
N ASP A 65 -1.00 0.03 -9.57
CA ASP A 65 -2.20 -0.57 -10.13
C ASP A 65 -2.85 -1.56 -9.16
N LEU A 66 -2.03 -2.21 -8.34
CA LEU A 66 -2.41 -3.28 -7.42
C LEU A 66 -1.73 -3.10 -6.05
N TYR A 67 -2.32 -3.67 -5.02
CA TYR A 67 -1.78 -3.73 -3.67
C TYR A 67 -1.63 -5.16 -3.19
N LEU A 68 -0.45 -5.52 -2.68
CA LEU A 68 -0.28 -6.76 -1.91
C LEU A 68 -0.75 -6.53 -0.46
N VAL A 69 -1.72 -7.32 -0.03
CA VAL A 69 -2.37 -7.20 1.29
C VAL A 69 -2.45 -8.56 1.99
N SER A 70 -2.76 -8.56 3.29
CA SER A 70 -3.03 -9.77 4.08
C SER A 70 -4.36 -9.65 4.82
N ARG A 71 -4.92 -10.78 5.28
CA ARG A 71 -6.15 -10.80 6.09
C ARG A 71 -5.82 -10.24 7.45
N ALA A 72 -6.10 -8.97 7.65
CA ALA A 72 -6.22 -8.38 8.96
C ALA A 72 -7.63 -8.71 9.50
N THR A 73 -7.74 -9.44 10.60
CA THR A 73 -8.97 -9.49 11.42
C THR A 73 -9.22 -8.16 12.16
N ASN A 74 -8.88 -7.00 11.56
CA ASN A 74 -8.99 -5.73 12.27
C ASN A 74 -9.16 -4.53 11.33
N ALA A 75 -10.41 -4.13 11.13
CA ALA A 75 -10.81 -2.91 10.44
C ALA A 75 -10.11 -1.62 10.97
N LYS A 76 -9.52 -1.65 12.17
CA LYS A 76 -8.71 -0.54 12.70
C LYS A 76 -7.40 -0.33 11.94
N LEU A 77 -6.82 -1.34 11.29
CA LEU A 77 -5.54 -1.20 10.59
C LEU A 77 -5.69 -0.49 9.24
N GLU A 78 -6.78 -0.76 8.50
CA GLU A 78 -7.14 -0.03 7.29
C GLU A 78 -7.47 1.44 7.62
N ALA A 79 -8.21 1.70 8.70
CA ALA A 79 -8.47 3.06 9.16
C ALA A 79 -7.19 3.83 9.59
N ALA A 80 -6.21 3.14 10.18
CA ALA A 80 -4.93 3.75 10.57
C ALA A 80 -4.02 4.03 9.36
N TYR A 81 -4.05 3.18 8.34
CA TYR A 81 -3.31 3.40 7.10
C TYR A 81 -3.91 4.54 6.27
N ASP A 82 -5.24 4.60 6.18
CA ASP A 82 -5.98 5.69 5.56
C ASP A 82 -5.77 7.03 6.31
N LYS A 83 -5.48 6.98 7.62
CA LYS A 83 -5.09 8.15 8.42
C LYS A 83 -3.70 8.69 8.07
N ARG A 84 -2.72 7.84 7.73
CA ARG A 84 -1.39 8.29 7.25
C ARG A 84 -1.49 8.91 5.86
N ARG A 85 -2.35 8.35 5.01
CA ARG A 85 -2.73 8.89 3.69
C ARG A 85 -3.41 10.26 3.79
N ARG A 86 -4.31 10.48 4.76
CA ARG A 86 -4.88 11.81 5.05
C ARG A 86 -3.85 12.85 5.48
N ARG A 87 -2.82 12.45 6.23
CA ARG A 87 -1.76 13.38 6.65
C ARG A 87 -0.85 13.79 5.50
N LEU A 88 -0.54 12.87 4.59
CA LEU A 88 0.28 13.19 3.41
C LEU A 88 -0.47 14.01 2.35
N ARG A 89 -1.81 13.96 2.31
CA ARG A 89 -2.64 14.88 1.50
C ARG A 89 -2.94 16.23 2.18
N GLY A 90 -2.71 16.35 3.48
CA GLY A 90 -3.06 17.54 4.26
C GLY A 90 -2.04 18.67 4.23
N ASP A 91 -0.85 18.45 3.65
CA ASP A 91 0.26 19.42 3.66
C ASP A 91 0.39 20.22 2.35
N ALA A 92 -0.45 19.92 1.34
CA ALA A 92 -0.43 20.63 0.06
C ALA A 92 -1.51 21.72 -0.06
N ASP A 93 -2.39 21.89 0.93
CA ASP A 93 -3.58 22.75 0.81
C ASP A 93 -3.88 23.59 2.07
N ARG A 94 -2.85 23.99 2.80
CA ARG A 94 -2.95 25.14 3.71
C ARG A 94 -1.81 26.10 3.44
N GLU A 95 -2.01 26.92 2.41
CA GLU A 95 -1.53 28.30 2.48
C GLU A 95 -1.88 28.85 3.86
N GLN A 96 -0.84 29.11 4.65
CA GLN A 96 -0.95 30.01 5.79
C GLN A 96 -1.26 31.39 5.23
N ALA A 97 -2.54 31.65 4.97
CA ALA A 97 -3.06 33.01 4.95
C ALA A 97 -2.91 33.54 6.38
N SER A 98 -1.77 34.16 6.64
CA SER A 98 -1.53 35.03 7.78
C SER A 98 -2.60 36.12 7.75
N LEU A 99 -3.67 35.95 8.52
CA LEU A 99 -4.57 37.05 8.87
C LEU A 99 -3.78 37.98 9.80
N GLY A 100 -2.98 38.85 9.19
CA GLY A 100 -2.53 40.08 9.80
C GLY A 100 -3.76 40.95 10.03
N ASN A 101 -4.13 41.09 11.29
CA ASN A 101 -5.23 41.95 11.74
C ASN A 101 -4.91 43.41 11.37
N PRO A 102 -5.81 44.17 10.71
CA PRO A 102 -5.65 45.61 10.60
C PRO A 102 -5.99 46.26 11.94
N LEU A 103 -5.16 47.23 12.36
CA LEU A 103 -5.46 48.20 13.41
C LEU A 103 -6.28 49.35 12.84
#